data_AF-G2XHI8-F1
#
_entry.id   AF-G2XHI8-F1
#
_cell.length_a   1.000
_cell.length_b   1.000
_cell.length_c   1.000
_cell.angle_alpha   90.00
_cell.angle_beta   90.00
_cell.angle_gamma   90.00
#
_symmetry.space_group_name_H-M   'P 1'
#
loop_
_entity.id
_entity.type
_entity.pdbx_description
1 polymer ?
#
loop_
_entity_poly.entity_id
_entity_poly.type
_entity_poly.pdbx_seq_one_letter_code
_entity_poly.pdbx_strand_id
1 'polypeptide(L)'
;MPDLLSRRRMMPQPTLARSDLLRVPENRTSQYFNNNNPAKLSNLFFLCSEVLADSPTLLWSRIDRPIELAQVDVLDRTFSDIPHRFKNMAPQAGQTKTKTVSAGFNLPPAYSLFFLVIEPISALVGAFFAHFKPEVYLELTHAATAPSTLPLGTGIAMSQLANLYLFFALNEAIVLRATADLKVWSAVLFVLLVADLGHLYTVRALGPGIYYNVAGWNAIDWGNVPFVYFGAIMRIAFLSGIGLGNKAVPTKKQK
;
A
#
# COMPACT_ATOMS: atom_id res chain seq x y z
N MET A 1 -8.71 49.34 63.83
CA MET A 1 -9.71 49.94 62.94
C MET A 1 -10.00 51.34 63.47
N PRO A 2 -10.03 52.41 62.65
CA PRO A 2 -9.76 52.55 61.20
C PRO A 2 -8.63 53.61 60.95
N ASP A 3 -8.24 54.13 59.79
CA ASP A 3 -8.81 54.26 58.43
C ASP A 3 -7.64 54.62 57.46
N LEU A 4 -7.37 53.82 56.42
CA LEU A 4 -7.68 54.02 55.00
C LEU A 4 -7.01 55.19 54.24
N LEU A 5 -6.30 54.80 53.17
CA LEU A 5 -6.26 55.44 51.85
C LEU A 5 -5.59 56.81 51.72
N SER A 6 -4.30 56.81 51.35
CA SER A 6 -3.82 57.52 50.13
C SER A 6 -2.29 57.46 49.98
N ARG A 7 -1.81 56.52 49.15
CA ARG A 7 -0.69 56.78 48.22
C ARG A 7 -0.62 55.66 47.19
N ARG A 8 -1.53 55.81 46.22
CA ARG A 8 -1.54 55.13 44.93
C ARG A 8 -0.24 55.50 44.19
N ARG A 9 0.83 54.73 44.35
CA ARG A 9 2.03 54.85 43.50
C ARG A 9 1.81 53.92 42.30
N MET A 10 1.56 54.52 41.15
CA MET A 10 1.36 53.86 39.87
C MET A 10 2.55 52.95 39.57
N MET A 11 2.32 51.65 39.47
CA MET A 11 3.24 50.75 38.77
C MET A 11 3.02 50.91 37.26
N PRO A 12 4.08 51.06 36.45
CA PRO A 12 3.94 51.13 35.00
C PRO A 12 3.46 49.78 34.46
N GLN A 13 2.45 49.84 33.59
CA GLN A 13 1.94 48.72 32.81
C GLN A 13 3.06 48.05 31.99
N PRO A 14 3.07 46.71 31.84
CA PRO A 14 3.90 46.07 30.84
C PRO A 14 3.39 46.48 29.46
N THR A 15 4.22 47.21 28.72
CA THR A 15 3.99 47.58 27.34
C THR A 15 3.84 46.33 26.48
N LEU A 16 2.65 46.17 25.90
CA LEU A 16 2.35 45.29 24.78
C LEU A 16 3.25 45.67 23.60
N ALA A 17 4.31 44.90 23.39
CA ALA A 17 5.03 44.85 22.11
C ALA A 17 5.11 43.39 21.66
N ARG A 18 3.93 42.83 21.35
CA ARG A 18 3.77 41.50 20.75
C ARG A 18 3.05 41.66 19.40
N SER A 19 3.77 42.19 18.42
CA SER A 19 3.35 42.14 17.01
C SER A 19 4.47 42.30 15.97
N ASP A 20 5.74 42.46 16.35
CA ASP A 20 6.83 42.74 15.38
C ASP A 20 7.96 41.69 15.30
N LEU A 21 7.78 40.47 15.86
CA LEU A 21 8.75 39.37 15.71
C LEU A 21 8.27 38.20 14.82
N LEU A 22 7.28 38.43 13.96
CA LEU A 22 6.85 37.47 12.92
C LEU A 22 6.68 38.15 11.56
N ARG A 23 7.68 38.92 11.13
CA ARG A 23 7.78 39.35 9.73
C ARG A 23 8.89 38.58 9.03
N VAL A 24 8.57 37.35 8.61
CA VAL A 24 9.39 36.59 7.65
C VAL A 24 9.31 37.33 6.31
N PRO A 25 10.44 37.64 5.64
CA PRO A 25 10.39 38.29 4.33
C PRO A 25 9.81 37.34 3.29
N GLU A 26 8.57 37.62 2.89
CA GLU A 26 7.86 37.01 1.77
C GLU A 26 8.45 37.53 0.45
N ASN A 27 9.66 37.08 0.08
CA ASN A 27 10.15 37.19 -1.30
C ASN A 27 11.40 36.33 -1.56
N ARG A 28 11.23 35.02 -1.77
CA ARG A 28 12.27 34.21 -2.46
C ARG A 28 11.87 32.85 -3.04
N THR A 29 10.59 32.61 -3.33
CA THR A 29 10.13 31.31 -3.87
C THR A 29 9.60 31.35 -5.31
N SER A 30 9.52 32.51 -5.95
CA SER A 30 8.93 32.62 -7.30
C SER A 30 9.92 32.47 -8.46
N GLN A 31 11.18 32.06 -8.22
CA GLN A 31 12.20 31.98 -9.29
C GLN A 31 12.63 30.57 -9.72
N TYR A 32 12.06 29.50 -9.16
CA TYR A 32 12.39 28.12 -9.56
C TYR A 32 11.35 27.43 -10.45
N PHE A 33 10.32 28.15 -10.91
CA PHE A 33 9.33 27.66 -11.87
C PHE A 33 9.52 28.28 -13.26
N ASN A 34 10.71 28.17 -13.86
CA ASN A 34 10.79 28.32 -15.32
C ASN A 34 12.03 27.69 -15.93
N ASN A 35 11.96 26.38 -16.16
CA ASN A 35 12.48 25.72 -17.36
C ASN A 35 12.54 24.22 -17.08
N ASN A 36 11.59 23.45 -17.58
CA ASN A 36 11.83 22.06 -17.93
C ASN A 36 10.82 21.62 -19.00
N ASN A 37 11.37 21.27 -20.15
CA ASN A 37 10.67 20.74 -21.32
C ASN A 37 9.81 19.51 -20.94
N PRO A 38 8.47 19.55 -21.05
CA PRO A 38 7.57 18.50 -20.55
C PRO A 38 7.54 17.21 -21.39
N ALA A 39 8.27 17.14 -22.52
CA ALA A 39 8.07 16.10 -23.52
C ALA A 39 8.71 14.72 -23.24
N LYS A 40 9.43 14.52 -22.12
CA LYS A 40 10.05 13.21 -21.79
C LYS A 40 9.47 12.52 -20.56
N LEU A 41 8.84 13.26 -19.64
CA LEU A 41 8.12 12.70 -18.50
C LEU A 41 6.68 12.32 -18.85
N SER A 42 6.16 12.84 -19.96
CA SER A 42 4.84 12.52 -20.47
C SER A 42 4.71 11.05 -20.85
N ASN A 43 5.73 10.39 -21.40
CA ASN A 43 5.53 9.06 -22.02
C ASN A 43 5.37 7.91 -21.03
N LEU A 44 5.99 7.96 -19.85
CA LEU A 44 5.83 6.91 -18.83
C LEU A 44 4.58 7.13 -17.95
N PHE A 45 4.24 8.40 -17.69
CA PHE A 45 2.97 8.78 -17.08
C PHE A 45 1.80 8.51 -18.05
N PHE A 46 1.99 8.70 -19.36
CA PHE A 46 1.03 8.34 -20.41
C PHE A 46 0.79 6.84 -20.46
N LEU A 47 1.83 6.00 -20.50
CA LEU A 47 1.67 4.54 -20.49
C LEU A 47 0.92 4.04 -19.24
N CYS A 48 1.17 4.64 -18.07
CA CYS A 48 0.45 4.30 -16.84
C CYS A 48 -0.99 4.83 -16.85
N SER A 49 -1.23 6.01 -17.43
CA SER A 49 -2.57 6.57 -17.61
C SER A 49 -3.36 5.88 -18.72
N GLU A 50 -2.74 5.36 -19.78
CA GLU A 50 -3.38 4.56 -20.84
C GLU A 50 -3.78 3.20 -20.29
N VAL A 51 -2.92 2.53 -19.49
CA VAL A 51 -3.30 1.28 -18.82
C VAL A 51 -4.41 1.51 -17.78
N LEU A 52 -4.43 2.66 -17.10
CA LEU A 52 -5.50 3.06 -16.17
C LEU A 52 -6.76 3.60 -16.89
N ALA A 53 -6.65 4.12 -18.12
CA ALA A 53 -7.76 4.72 -18.89
C ALA A 53 -8.43 3.73 -19.85
N ASP A 54 -7.70 2.78 -20.43
CA ASP A 54 -8.24 1.77 -21.35
C ASP A 54 -8.90 0.58 -20.64
N SER A 55 -8.79 0.47 -19.31
CA SER A 55 -9.25 -0.73 -18.59
C SER A 55 -9.92 -0.55 -17.22
N PRO A 56 -10.51 0.60 -16.80
CA PRO A 56 -11.38 0.56 -15.62
C PRO A 56 -12.53 -0.44 -15.84
N THR A 57 -13.21 -0.38 -16.98
CA THR A 57 -14.42 -1.17 -17.25
C THR A 57 -14.14 -2.66 -17.45
N LEU A 58 -12.98 -3.05 -18.02
CA LEU A 58 -12.60 -4.45 -18.21
C LEU A 58 -12.09 -5.11 -16.91
N LEU A 59 -11.44 -4.34 -16.04
CA LEU A 59 -11.01 -4.81 -14.71
C LEU A 59 -12.21 -4.90 -13.75
N TRP A 60 -13.05 -3.86 -13.71
CA TRP A 60 -14.28 -3.85 -12.90
C TRP A 60 -15.27 -4.91 -13.36
N SER A 61 -15.46 -5.15 -14.67
CA SER A 61 -16.35 -6.25 -15.14
C SER A 61 -15.88 -7.66 -14.80
N ARG A 62 -14.58 -7.87 -14.51
CA ARG A 62 -14.06 -9.15 -13.98
C ARG A 62 -14.25 -9.28 -12.47
N ILE A 63 -14.24 -8.15 -11.75
CA ILE A 63 -14.48 -8.08 -10.30
C ILE A 63 -15.98 -8.15 -9.99
N ASP A 64 -16.82 -7.48 -10.79
CA ASP A 64 -18.28 -7.31 -10.64
C ASP A 64 -19.13 -8.53 -11.01
N ARG A 65 -18.53 -9.71 -11.24
CA ARG A 65 -19.36 -10.92 -11.25
C ARG A 65 -19.90 -11.10 -9.84
N PRO A 66 -21.24 -11.01 -9.65
CA PRO A 66 -21.83 -10.97 -8.33
C PRO A 66 -21.30 -12.14 -7.53
N ILE A 67 -20.83 -11.84 -6.31
CA ILE A 67 -20.67 -12.84 -5.28
C ILE A 67 -22.05 -13.45 -5.15
N GLU A 68 -22.24 -14.65 -5.71
CA GLU A 68 -23.46 -15.40 -5.51
C GLU A 68 -23.52 -15.69 -4.01
N LEU A 69 -24.33 -14.90 -3.29
CA LEU A 69 -24.53 -14.95 -1.84
C LEU A 69 -25.20 -16.27 -1.38
N ALA A 70 -25.02 -17.35 -2.14
CA ALA A 70 -25.56 -18.68 -1.87
C ALA A 70 -24.82 -19.41 -0.74
N GLN A 71 -23.74 -18.85 -0.17
CA GLN A 71 -22.98 -19.52 0.90
C GLN A 71 -23.11 -18.88 2.29
N VAL A 72 -23.76 -17.72 2.42
CA VAL A 72 -24.05 -17.13 3.74
C VAL A 72 -25.42 -17.60 4.29
N ASP A 73 -26.34 -18.00 3.41
CA ASP A 73 -27.67 -18.50 3.78
C ASP A 73 -27.69 -19.97 4.27
N VAL A 74 -26.59 -20.71 4.06
CA VAL A 74 -26.47 -22.13 4.45
C VAL A 74 -26.03 -22.29 5.92
N LEU A 75 -25.33 -21.31 6.49
CA LEU A 75 -24.89 -21.39 7.89
C LEU A 75 -25.96 -20.92 8.88
N ASP A 76 -26.88 -20.05 8.48
CA ASP A 76 -27.96 -19.56 9.34
C ASP A 76 -29.15 -20.54 9.40
N ARG A 77 -29.44 -21.25 8.29
CA ARG A 77 -30.52 -22.27 8.23
C ARG A 77 -30.18 -23.61 8.89
N THR A 78 -28.92 -23.86 9.23
CA THR A 78 -28.49 -25.18 9.77
C THR A 78 -28.51 -25.22 11.31
N PHE A 79 -28.73 -24.11 12.01
CA PHE A 79 -28.64 -24.07 13.48
C PHE A 79 -29.95 -23.79 14.24
N SER A 80 -31.11 -23.61 13.57
CA SER A 80 -32.39 -23.37 14.27
C SER A 80 -33.45 -24.48 14.17
N ASP A 81 -33.31 -25.49 13.30
CA ASP A 81 -34.42 -26.41 12.97
C ASP A 81 -34.11 -27.91 13.16
N ILE A 82 -33.50 -28.29 14.28
CA ILE A 82 -33.43 -29.71 14.72
C ILE A 82 -33.64 -29.75 16.24
N PRO A 83 -34.83 -30.18 16.71
CA PRO A 83 -35.19 -31.60 16.62
C PRO A 83 -36.65 -31.85 16.20
N HIS A 84 -36.96 -33.10 15.85
CA HIS A 84 -38.29 -33.75 15.79
C HIS A 84 -38.82 -34.23 14.42
N ARG A 85 -38.21 -33.93 13.26
CA ARG A 85 -38.84 -34.30 11.97
C ARG A 85 -38.08 -35.21 10.99
N PHE A 86 -37.10 -35.98 11.44
CA PHE A 86 -36.55 -37.09 10.62
C PHE A 86 -36.19 -38.30 11.49
N LYS A 87 -37.19 -39.11 11.83
CA LYS A 87 -36.94 -40.46 12.34
C LYS A 87 -37.20 -41.57 11.31
N ASN A 88 -37.88 -41.31 10.20
CA ASN A 88 -38.23 -42.37 9.25
C ASN A 88 -38.13 -41.88 7.80
N MET A 89 -36.94 -41.92 7.21
CA MET A 89 -36.74 -42.06 5.75
C MET A 89 -35.25 -42.20 5.45
N ALA A 90 -34.79 -43.45 5.33
CA ALA A 90 -33.56 -43.74 4.63
C ALA A 90 -33.90 -43.99 3.15
N PRO A 91 -33.27 -43.26 2.23
CA PRO A 91 -33.00 -43.77 0.90
C PRO A 91 -31.50 -43.96 0.67
N GLN A 92 -31.22 -44.94 -0.16
CA GLN A 92 -29.97 -45.63 -0.41
C GLN A 92 -28.78 -44.70 -0.73
N ALA A 93 -27.63 -45.04 -0.14
CA ALA A 93 -26.33 -44.43 -0.38
C ALA A 93 -25.83 -44.74 -1.81
N GLY A 94 -26.19 -43.90 -2.76
CA GLY A 94 -25.39 -43.70 -3.97
C GLY A 94 -24.19 -42.82 -3.61
N GLN A 95 -23.03 -43.43 -3.36
CA GLN A 95 -21.79 -42.68 -3.19
C GLN A 95 -21.37 -42.06 -4.53
N THR A 96 -21.93 -40.90 -4.87
CA THR A 96 -21.25 -39.98 -5.78
C THR A 96 -19.99 -39.52 -5.08
N LYS A 97 -18.85 -40.12 -5.42
CA LYS A 97 -17.52 -39.58 -5.14
C LYS A 97 -17.44 -38.21 -5.80
N THR A 98 -17.84 -37.16 -5.09
CA THR A 98 -17.47 -35.79 -5.43
C THR A 98 -15.95 -35.76 -5.32
N LYS A 99 -15.29 -35.89 -6.47
CA LYS A 99 -13.86 -35.66 -6.59
C LYS A 99 -13.70 -34.17 -6.28
N THR A 100 -13.36 -33.86 -5.03
CA THR A 100 -12.93 -32.50 -4.66
C THR A 100 -11.66 -32.24 -5.44
N VAL A 101 -11.81 -31.72 -6.66
CA VAL A 101 -10.71 -31.15 -7.39
C VAL A 101 -10.40 -29.87 -6.62
N SER A 102 -9.50 -29.98 -5.65
CA SER A 102 -8.73 -28.82 -5.23
C SER A 102 -8.04 -28.34 -6.51
N ALA A 103 -8.65 -27.36 -7.17
CA ALA A 103 -8.03 -26.63 -8.25
C ALA A 103 -6.92 -25.81 -7.59
N GLY A 104 -5.82 -26.48 -7.27
CA GLY A 104 -4.60 -25.85 -6.83
C GLY A 104 -4.17 -24.91 -7.94
N PHE A 105 -4.38 -23.62 -7.71
CA PHE A 105 -3.82 -22.58 -8.54
C PHE A 105 -2.29 -22.70 -8.45
N ASN A 106 -1.68 -23.21 -9.52
CA ASN A 106 -0.23 -23.28 -9.62
C ASN A 106 0.28 -21.92 -10.07
N LEU A 107 0.59 -21.08 -9.09
CA LEU A 107 1.22 -19.79 -9.32
C LEU A 107 2.60 -19.99 -9.97
N PRO A 108 2.95 -19.24 -11.04
CA PRO A 108 4.28 -19.29 -11.63
C PRO A 108 5.36 -19.06 -10.57
N PRO A 109 6.48 -19.83 -10.59
CA PRO A 109 7.50 -19.76 -9.55
C PRO A 109 8.07 -18.36 -9.31
N ALA A 110 8.17 -17.53 -10.36
CA ALA A 110 8.62 -16.15 -10.25
C ALA A 110 7.70 -15.30 -9.36
N TYR A 111 6.38 -15.40 -9.56
CA TYR A 111 5.39 -14.68 -8.73
C TYR A 111 5.34 -15.23 -7.32
N SER A 112 5.42 -16.56 -7.15
CA SER A 112 5.47 -17.18 -5.83
C SER A 112 6.69 -16.70 -5.04
N LEU A 113 7.88 -16.74 -5.64
CA LEU A 113 9.11 -16.33 -4.97
C LEU A 113 9.07 -14.84 -4.60
N PHE A 114 8.62 -14.00 -5.53
CA PHE A 114 8.62 -12.56 -5.30
C PHE A 114 7.58 -12.15 -4.25
N PHE A 115 6.29 -12.40 -4.50
CA PHE A 115 5.19 -11.91 -3.65
C PHE A 115 5.10 -12.63 -2.30
N LEU A 116 5.50 -13.90 -2.23
CA LEU A 116 5.37 -14.65 -0.97
C LEU A 116 6.64 -14.64 -0.13
N VAL A 117 7.82 -14.35 -0.70
CA VAL A 117 9.10 -14.47 0.03
C VAL A 117 9.88 -13.17 0.00
N ILE A 118 10.29 -12.70 -1.19
CA ILE A 118 11.19 -11.56 -1.31
C ILE A 118 10.53 -10.29 -0.75
N GLU A 119 9.28 -10.05 -1.13
CA GLU A 119 8.59 -8.82 -0.76
C GLU A 119 8.24 -8.74 0.73
N PRO A 120 7.65 -9.77 1.37
CA PRO A 120 7.39 -9.73 2.81
C PRO A 120 8.67 -9.53 3.63
N ILE A 121 9.77 -10.18 3.24
CA ILE A 121 11.06 -10.00 3.91
C ILE A 121 11.57 -8.57 3.75
N SER A 122 11.48 -8.01 2.54
CA SER A 122 11.93 -6.64 2.26
C SER A 122 11.11 -5.61 3.04
N ALA A 123 9.79 -5.80 3.10
CA ALA A 123 8.90 -4.97 3.91
C ALA A 123 9.22 -5.07 5.42
N LEU A 124 9.54 -6.26 5.93
CA LEU A 124 9.99 -6.43 7.32
C LEU A 124 11.31 -5.72 7.60
N VAL A 125 12.27 -5.75 6.66
CA VAL A 125 13.52 -4.99 6.78
C VAL A 125 13.22 -3.49 6.83
N GLY A 126 12.35 -2.99 5.95
CA GLY A 126 11.89 -1.60 5.98
C GLY A 126 11.26 -1.23 7.33
N ALA A 127 10.36 -2.08 7.84
CA ALA A 127 9.74 -1.88 9.15
C ALA A 127 10.76 -1.84 10.29
N PHE A 128 11.76 -2.72 10.26
CA PHE A 128 12.82 -2.77 11.25
C PHE A 128 13.61 -1.45 11.29
N PHE A 129 14.10 -0.98 10.13
CA PHE A 129 14.85 0.27 10.09
C PHE A 129 14.00 1.48 10.45
N ALA A 130 12.75 1.53 9.99
CA ALA A 130 11.86 2.63 10.30
C ALA A 130 11.54 2.75 11.81
N HIS A 131 11.42 1.64 12.54
CA HIS A 131 11.11 1.69 13.98
C HIS A 131 12.34 1.69 14.89
N PHE A 132 13.29 0.79 14.65
CA PHE A 132 14.43 0.57 15.56
C PHE A 132 15.66 1.41 15.22
N LYS A 133 15.72 1.97 14.00
CA LYS A 133 16.83 2.79 13.50
C LYS A 133 16.36 4.03 12.73
N PRO A 134 15.40 4.81 13.26
CA PRO A 134 14.83 5.95 12.55
C PRO A 134 15.85 7.02 12.18
N GLU A 135 16.90 7.23 12.99
CA GLU A 135 17.96 8.20 12.69
C GLU A 135 18.74 7.78 11.43
N VAL A 136 19.14 6.51 11.37
CA VAL A 136 19.84 5.94 10.21
C VAL A 136 18.94 5.97 8.97
N TYR A 137 17.65 5.65 9.14
CA TYR A 137 16.67 5.70 8.05
C TYR A 137 16.58 7.10 7.46
N LEU A 138 16.45 8.13 8.31
CA LEU A 138 16.34 9.53 7.89
C LEU A 138 17.66 10.05 7.29
N GLU A 139 18.80 9.66 7.85
CA GLU A 139 20.12 9.99 7.32
C GLU A 139 20.33 9.42 5.92
N LEU A 140 19.99 8.15 5.71
CA LEU A 140 20.05 7.53 4.39
C LEU A 140 19.03 8.15 3.42
N THR A 141 17.85 8.55 3.91
CA THR A 141 16.82 9.19 3.08
C THR A 141 17.29 10.54 2.57
N HIS A 142 17.84 11.40 3.46
CA HIS A 142 18.39 12.68 3.07
C HIS A 142 19.31 13.25 4.16
N ALA A 143 20.60 12.92 4.10
CA ALA A 143 21.59 13.29 5.11
C ALA A 143 21.64 14.80 5.41
N ALA A 144 21.47 15.65 4.39
CA ALA A 144 21.58 17.10 4.55
C ALA A 144 20.48 17.71 5.44
N THR A 145 19.33 17.05 5.59
CA THR A 145 18.23 17.52 6.46
C THR A 145 17.88 16.53 7.56
N ALA A 146 18.69 15.49 7.75
CA ALA A 146 18.48 14.54 8.83
C ALA A 146 18.71 15.23 10.19
N PRO A 147 17.78 15.08 11.16
CA PRO A 147 17.91 15.75 12.44
C PRO A 147 19.01 15.08 13.29
N SER A 148 19.82 15.87 13.98
CA SER A 148 20.83 15.36 14.92
C SER A 148 20.22 14.68 16.15
N THR A 149 19.01 15.09 16.53
CA THR A 149 18.20 14.49 17.60
C THR A 149 16.80 14.27 17.07
N LEU A 150 16.31 13.04 17.13
CA LEU A 150 15.00 12.68 16.57
C LEU A 150 13.86 13.43 17.29
N PRO A 151 13.12 14.32 16.59
CA PRO A 151 11.97 14.98 17.18
C PRO A 151 10.87 13.96 17.49
N LEU A 152 10.16 14.13 18.61
CA LEU A 152 9.13 13.18 19.06
C LEU A 152 8.06 12.91 17.98
N GLY A 153 7.56 13.95 17.32
CA GLY A 153 6.56 13.80 16.26
C GLY A 153 7.07 13.00 15.06
N THR A 154 8.33 13.22 14.67
CA THR A 154 9.00 12.45 13.60
C THR A 154 9.18 10.99 14.03
N GLY A 155 9.59 10.73 15.28
CA GLY A 155 9.74 9.36 15.78
C GLY A 155 8.42 8.59 15.82
N ILE A 156 7.31 9.26 16.17
CA ILE A 156 5.97 8.67 16.10
C ILE A 156 5.61 8.37 14.64
N ALA A 157 5.81 9.33 13.71
CA ALA A 157 5.52 9.12 12.29
C ALA A 157 6.36 7.98 11.69
N MET A 158 7.63 7.86 12.07
CA MET A 158 8.51 6.76 11.67
C MET A 158 8.00 5.41 12.19
N SER A 159 7.51 5.36 13.43
CA SER A 159 6.89 4.15 13.98
C SER A 159 5.58 3.79 13.29
N GLN A 160 4.79 4.79 12.88
CA GLN A 160 3.58 4.57 12.07
C GLN A 160 3.93 4.04 10.68
N LEU A 161 4.99 4.56 10.05
CA LEU A 161 5.53 4.04 8.78
C LEU A 161 5.99 2.58 8.94
N ALA A 162 6.71 2.26 10.02
CA ALA A 162 7.12 0.89 10.31
C ALA A 162 5.92 -0.05 10.48
N ASN A 163 4.87 0.39 11.18
CA ASN A 163 3.64 -0.37 11.33
C ASN A 163 2.93 -0.61 9.99
N LEU A 164 2.97 0.37 9.07
CA LEU A 164 2.45 0.20 7.71
C LEU A 164 3.26 -0.85 6.91
N TYR A 165 4.59 -0.83 7.00
CA TYR A 165 5.44 -1.84 6.37
C TYR A 165 5.22 -3.23 6.95
N LEU A 166 5.04 -3.35 8.27
CA LEU A 166 4.66 -4.61 8.90
C LEU A 166 3.29 -5.09 8.40
N PHE A 167 2.32 -4.18 8.23
CA PHE A 167 1.01 -4.51 7.67
C PHE A 167 1.13 -5.07 6.24
N PHE A 168 1.97 -4.50 5.38
CA PHE A 168 2.22 -5.05 4.04
C PHE A 168 2.81 -6.46 4.11
N ALA A 169 3.87 -6.64 4.92
CA ALA A 169 4.50 -7.94 5.11
C ALA A 169 3.50 -9.01 5.58
N LEU A 170 2.63 -8.65 6.53
CA LEU A 170 1.61 -9.58 7.06
C LEU A 170 0.50 -9.87 6.04
N ASN A 171 0.05 -8.89 5.26
CA ASN A 171 -0.97 -9.13 4.22
C ASN A 171 -0.44 -10.11 3.17
N GLU A 172 0.77 -9.87 2.66
CA GLU A 172 1.39 -10.76 1.68
C GLU A 172 1.74 -12.12 2.29
N ALA A 173 2.19 -12.15 3.55
CA ALA A 173 2.49 -13.39 4.24
C ALA A 173 1.25 -14.25 4.46
N ILE A 174 0.15 -13.65 4.94
CA ILE A 174 -1.02 -14.37 5.43
C ILE A 174 -2.11 -14.45 4.37
N VAL A 175 -2.57 -13.31 3.84
CA VAL A 175 -3.76 -13.25 2.97
C VAL A 175 -3.51 -13.99 1.67
N LEU A 176 -2.36 -13.77 1.02
CA LEU A 176 -2.03 -14.45 -0.23
C LEU A 176 -1.81 -15.96 -0.04
N ARG A 177 -1.42 -16.41 1.16
CA ARG A 177 -1.31 -17.85 1.49
C ARG A 177 -2.63 -18.48 1.92
N ALA A 178 -3.56 -17.67 2.43
CA ALA A 178 -4.85 -18.15 2.92
C ALA A 178 -5.83 -18.52 1.80
N THR A 179 -5.58 -18.09 0.57
CA THR A 179 -6.48 -18.35 -0.57
C THR A 179 -5.74 -18.58 -1.87
N ALA A 180 -6.33 -19.44 -2.71
CA ALA A 180 -5.93 -19.67 -4.09
C ALA A 180 -6.83 -18.90 -5.09
N ASP A 181 -7.76 -18.08 -4.60
CA ASP A 181 -8.67 -17.29 -5.45
C ASP A 181 -7.94 -16.13 -6.12
N LEU A 182 -7.83 -16.21 -7.45
CA LEU A 182 -7.25 -15.18 -8.30
C LEU A 182 -7.92 -13.82 -8.14
N LYS A 183 -9.21 -13.74 -7.79
CA LYS A 183 -9.89 -12.47 -7.55
C LYS A 183 -9.33 -11.78 -6.32
N VAL A 184 -9.14 -12.53 -5.23
CA VAL A 184 -8.57 -11.99 -3.98
C VAL A 184 -7.12 -11.58 -4.21
N TRP A 185 -6.33 -12.43 -4.88
CA TRP A 185 -4.97 -12.09 -5.28
C TRP A 185 -4.91 -10.81 -6.11
N SER A 186 -5.76 -10.68 -7.12
CA SER A 186 -5.80 -9.50 -7.99
C SER A 186 -6.20 -8.24 -7.21
N ALA A 187 -7.18 -8.32 -6.32
CA ALA A 187 -7.59 -7.19 -5.50
C ALA A 187 -6.47 -6.71 -4.57
N VAL A 188 -5.81 -7.64 -3.88
CA VAL A 188 -4.67 -7.32 -2.98
C VAL A 188 -3.51 -6.72 -3.76
N LEU A 189 -3.10 -7.34 -4.86
CA LEU A 189 -1.98 -6.84 -5.67
C LEU A 189 -2.29 -5.51 -6.35
N PHE A 190 -3.54 -5.24 -6.70
CA PHE A 190 -3.95 -3.93 -7.20
C PHE A 190 -3.80 -2.84 -6.14
N VAL A 191 -4.26 -3.09 -4.91
CA VAL A 191 -4.09 -2.14 -3.80
C VAL A 191 -2.60 -1.88 -3.52
N LEU A 192 -1.78 -2.93 -3.54
CA LEU A 192 -0.33 -2.80 -3.38
C LEU A 192 0.32 -2.04 -4.54
N LEU A 193 -0.16 -2.20 -5.78
CA LEU A 193 0.32 -1.40 -6.92
C LEU A 193 0.05 0.10 -6.71
N VAL A 194 -1.12 0.46 -6.16
CA VAL A 194 -1.42 1.85 -5.80
C VAL A 194 -0.46 2.35 -4.71
N ALA A 195 -0.13 1.50 -3.73
CA ALA A 195 0.85 1.82 -2.70
C ALA A 195 2.26 2.03 -3.28
N ASP A 196 2.69 1.20 -4.24
CA ASP A 196 3.98 1.34 -4.92
C ASP A 196 4.11 2.69 -5.63
N LEU A 197 3.08 3.09 -6.38
CA LEU A 197 3.04 4.39 -7.05
C LEU A 197 3.05 5.55 -6.05
N GLY A 198 2.30 5.41 -4.95
CA GLY A 198 2.31 6.36 -3.85
C GLY A 198 3.70 6.51 -3.23
N HIS A 199 4.39 5.38 -2.96
CA HIS A 199 5.75 5.36 -2.43
C HIS A 199 6.73 6.07 -3.36
N LEU A 200 6.73 5.74 -4.66
CA LEU A 200 7.58 6.41 -5.66
C LEU A 200 7.27 7.91 -5.77
N TYR A 201 6.02 8.32 -5.59
CA TYR A 201 5.65 9.73 -5.55
C TYR A 201 6.22 10.44 -4.31
N THR A 202 6.36 9.77 -3.16
CA THR A 202 6.89 10.40 -1.94
C THR A 202 8.35 10.84 -2.10
N VAL A 203 9.18 10.07 -2.81
CA VAL A 203 10.61 10.38 -2.99
C VAL A 203 10.88 11.50 -4.01
N ARG A 204 9.85 12.02 -4.71
CA ARG A 204 9.99 13.12 -5.68
C ARG A 204 10.61 14.38 -5.07
N ALA A 205 10.43 14.58 -3.76
CA ALA A 205 10.95 15.74 -3.05
C ALA A 205 12.48 15.75 -2.99
N LEU A 206 13.14 14.60 -3.19
CA LEU A 206 14.60 14.49 -3.34
C LEU A 206 15.11 15.02 -4.69
N GLY A 207 14.20 15.40 -5.59
CA GLY A 207 14.51 15.90 -6.93
C GLY A 207 14.51 14.78 -7.97
N PRO A 208 14.45 15.12 -9.27
CA PRO A 208 14.25 14.15 -10.34
C PRO A 208 15.42 13.16 -10.47
N GLY A 209 16.63 13.54 -10.04
CA GLY A 209 17.83 12.69 -10.07
C GLY A 209 17.65 11.35 -9.36
N ILE A 210 16.81 11.27 -8.34
CA ILE A 210 16.58 10.04 -7.58
C ILE A 210 16.04 8.89 -8.45
N TYR A 211 15.37 9.19 -9.57
CA TYR A 211 14.78 8.17 -10.43
C TYR A 211 15.73 7.59 -11.47
N TYR A 212 16.86 8.24 -11.77
CA TYR A 212 17.72 7.85 -12.89
C TYR A 212 19.23 7.90 -12.59
N ASN A 213 19.68 8.58 -11.54
CA ASN A 213 21.10 8.66 -11.19
C ASN A 213 21.54 7.43 -10.37
N VAL A 214 21.60 6.27 -11.04
CA VAL A 214 21.94 4.99 -10.42
C VAL A 214 23.31 5.02 -9.72
N ALA A 215 24.28 5.77 -10.26
CA ALA A 215 25.62 5.90 -9.68
C ALA A 215 25.63 6.66 -8.34
N GLY A 216 24.59 7.46 -8.07
CA GLY A 216 24.46 8.21 -6.82
C GLY A 216 23.62 7.52 -5.75
N TRP A 217 23.04 6.35 -6.04
CA TRP A 217 22.15 5.65 -5.10
C TRP A 217 22.90 5.05 -3.93
N ASN A 218 22.41 5.38 -2.73
CA ASN A 218 22.84 4.73 -1.50
C ASN A 218 21.96 3.50 -1.20
N ALA A 219 22.21 2.82 -0.08
CA ALA A 219 21.52 1.59 0.29
C ALA A 219 19.98 1.72 0.35
N ILE A 220 19.44 2.84 0.85
CA ILE A 220 17.99 3.03 0.94
C ILE A 220 17.37 3.36 -0.42
N ASP A 221 18.13 4.03 -1.30
CA ASP A 221 17.65 4.38 -2.65
C ASP A 221 17.39 3.12 -3.48
N TRP A 222 18.27 2.11 -3.37
CA TRP A 222 18.07 0.79 -3.98
C TRP A 222 16.76 0.12 -3.52
N GLY A 223 16.41 0.26 -2.24
CA GLY A 223 15.14 -0.24 -1.70
C GLY A 223 13.94 0.62 -2.11
N ASN A 224 14.11 1.93 -2.20
CA ASN A 224 13.00 2.87 -2.41
C ASN A 224 12.63 3.07 -3.87
N VAL A 225 13.54 2.84 -4.82
CA VAL A 225 13.33 3.16 -6.22
C VAL A 225 13.31 1.91 -7.11
N PRO A 226 14.43 1.25 -7.44
CA PRO A 226 14.42 0.14 -8.38
C PRO A 226 13.67 -1.08 -7.83
N PHE A 227 13.75 -1.37 -6.52
CA PHE A 227 12.99 -2.45 -5.93
C PHE A 227 11.48 -2.23 -6.01
N VAL A 228 11.01 -1.01 -5.72
CA VAL A 228 9.58 -0.64 -5.82
C VAL A 228 9.11 -0.66 -7.28
N TYR A 229 9.91 -0.15 -8.22
CA TYR A 229 9.62 -0.30 -9.64
C TYR A 229 9.48 -1.76 -10.07
N PHE A 230 10.38 -2.63 -9.59
CA PHE A 230 10.32 -4.05 -9.88
C PHE A 230 9.04 -4.69 -9.32
N GLY A 231 8.66 -4.37 -8.08
CA GLY A 231 7.40 -4.79 -7.49
C GLY A 231 6.17 -4.34 -8.28
N ALA A 232 6.13 -3.06 -8.66
CA ALA A 232 5.05 -2.51 -9.49
C ALA A 232 4.95 -3.22 -10.85
N ILE A 233 6.09 -3.49 -11.51
CA ILE A 233 6.12 -4.22 -12.79
C ILE A 233 5.60 -5.65 -12.61
N MET A 234 6.02 -6.35 -11.56
CA MET A 234 5.55 -7.71 -11.26
C MET A 234 4.03 -7.74 -11.05
N ARG A 235 3.49 -6.74 -10.34
CA ARG A 235 2.04 -6.59 -10.13
C ARG A 235 1.29 -6.29 -11.41
N ILE A 236 1.78 -5.34 -12.21
CA ILE A 236 1.19 -5.03 -13.52
C ILE A 236 1.17 -6.29 -14.39
N ALA A 237 2.29 -7.02 -14.48
CA ALA A 237 2.36 -8.25 -15.24
C ALA A 237 1.36 -9.30 -14.75
N PHE A 238 1.25 -9.50 -13.43
CA PHE A 238 0.28 -10.42 -12.84
C PHE A 238 -1.17 -10.00 -13.15
N LEU A 239 -1.52 -8.74 -12.94
CA LEU A 239 -2.88 -8.21 -13.15
C LEU A 239 -3.28 -8.23 -14.62
N SER A 240 -2.32 -8.06 -15.54
CA SER A 240 -2.52 -8.23 -16.98
C SER A 240 -2.59 -9.71 -17.41
N GLY A 241 -2.42 -10.67 -16.49
CA GLY A 241 -2.47 -12.10 -16.77
C GLY A 241 -1.20 -12.67 -17.43
N ILE A 242 -0.11 -11.90 -17.47
CA ILE A 242 1.16 -12.32 -18.06
C ILE A 242 1.72 -13.48 -17.22
N GLY A 243 2.07 -14.59 -17.88
CA GLY A 243 2.66 -15.76 -17.21
C GLY A 243 1.69 -16.66 -16.45
N LEU A 244 0.40 -16.32 -16.33
CA LEU A 244 -0.58 -17.12 -15.58
C LEU A 244 -1.15 -18.33 -16.35
N GLY A 245 -0.74 -18.53 -17.60
CA GLY A 245 -1.12 -19.70 -18.41
C GLY A 245 -2.61 -19.74 -18.75
N ASN A 246 -2.96 -19.40 -19.99
CA ASN A 246 -4.33 -19.56 -20.48
C ASN A 246 -4.69 -21.05 -20.57
N LYS A 247 -5.32 -21.63 -19.55
CA LYS A 247 -6.14 -22.83 -19.75
C LYS A 247 -7.48 -22.40 -20.33
N ALA A 248 -7.47 -22.03 -21.61
CA ALA A 248 -8.69 -21.96 -22.40
C ALA A 248 -9.36 -23.35 -22.31
N VAL A 249 -10.57 -23.39 -21.75
CA VAL A 249 -11.41 -24.59 -21.76
C VAL A 249 -11.66 -24.96 -23.22
N PRO A 250 -11.33 -26.18 -23.68
CA PRO A 250 -11.67 -26.58 -25.03
C PRO A 250 -13.19 -26.71 -25.11
N THR A 251 -13.85 -25.78 -25.80
CA THR A 251 -15.26 -25.89 -26.15
C THR A 251 -15.42 -27.12 -27.04
N LYS A 252 -15.91 -28.22 -26.45
CA LYS A 252 -16.27 -29.43 -27.18
C LYS A 252 -17.39 -29.05 -28.16
N LYS A 253 -17.07 -28.89 -29.45
CA LYS A 253 -18.09 -28.90 -30.51
C LYS A 253 -18.76 -30.27 -30.49
N GLN A 254 -19.97 -30.35 -29.95
CA GLN A 254 -20.86 -31.47 -30.21
C GLN A 254 -21.20 -31.44 -31.71
N LYS A 255 -20.96 -32.56 -32.37
CA LYS A 255 -21.30 -32.82 -33.76
C LYS A 255 -22.51 -33.73 -33.79
#